data_AF-A0A383C0A5-F1
#
_entry.id   AF-A0A383C0A5-F1
#
_cell.length_a   1.000
_cell.length_b   1.000
_cell.length_c   1.000
_cell.angle_alpha   90.00
_cell.angle_beta   90.00
_cell.angle_gamma   90.00
#
_symmetry.space_group_name_H-M   'P 1'
#
loop_
_entity.id
_entity.type
_entity.pdbx_description
1 polymer ?
#
loop_
_entity_poly.entity_id
_entity_poly.type
_entity_poly.pdbx_seq_one_letter_code
_entity_poly.pdbx_strand_id
1 'polypeptide(L)'
;KGIPIRIEIGPKDVAKNQVVLARRHNQTKTNIASDNQMSNIAPTVQKELDEIQQQMFDAAKKILDERIVRVSEYQQFKEELDYGCIYCKNSGTTNVLFARGY
;
A
#
# COMPACT_ATOMS: atom_id res chain seq x y z
N LYS A 1 -1.72 15.75 -6.81
CA LYS A 1 -1.34 15.77 -5.37
C LYS A 1 -1.91 14.51 -4.71
N GLY A 2 -1.09 13.48 -4.49
CA GLY A 2 -1.50 12.16 -3.98
C GLY A 2 -1.74 12.15 -2.47
N ILE A 3 -2.59 13.04 -1.98
CA ILE A 3 -2.87 13.16 -0.55
C ILE A 3 -3.62 11.88 -0.09
N PRO A 4 -3.12 11.15 0.92
CA PRO A 4 -3.66 9.85 1.31
C PRO A 4 -5.07 9.94 1.92
N ILE A 5 -5.36 11.03 2.64
CA ILE A 5 -6.63 11.28 3.33
C ILE A 5 -7.12 12.69 3.02
N ARG A 6 -8.42 12.83 2.74
CA ARG A 6 -9.12 14.13 2.63
C ARG A 6 -10.13 14.24 3.76
N ILE A 7 -10.12 15.39 4.44
CA ILE A 7 -11.09 15.71 5.48
C ILE A 7 -12.15 16.63 4.86
N GLU A 8 -13.40 16.17 4.83
CA GLU A 8 -14.55 16.93 4.34
C GLU A 8 -15.40 17.38 5.54
N ILE A 9 -15.74 18.68 5.57
CA ILE A 9 -16.58 19.29 6.62
C ILE A 9 -17.73 20.03 5.93
N GLY A 10 -18.93 19.46 5.96
CA GLY A 10 -20.14 20.07 5.43
C GLY A 10 -21.02 20.71 6.50
N PRO A 11 -21.90 21.67 6.15
CA PRO A 11 -22.82 22.29 7.11
C PRO A 11 -23.80 21.29 7.75
N LYS A 12 -24.15 20.21 7.03
CA LYS A 12 -24.95 19.09 7.57
C LYS A 12 -24.17 18.23 8.57
N ASP A 13 -22.86 18.13 8.40
CA ASP A 13 -21.97 17.33 9.24
C ASP A 13 -21.62 18.08 10.53
N VAL A 14 -21.44 19.40 10.43
CA VAL A 14 -21.32 20.28 11.61
C VAL A 14 -22.58 20.22 12.47
N ALA A 15 -23.78 20.24 11.86
CA ALA A 15 -25.04 20.10 12.59
C ALA A 15 -25.20 18.74 13.29
N LYS A 16 -24.47 17.71 12.82
CA LYS A 16 -24.45 16.36 13.39
C LYS A 16 -23.20 16.10 14.24
N ASN A 17 -22.37 17.11 14.49
CA ASN A 17 -21.06 16.96 15.11
C ASN A 17 -20.32 15.76 14.50
N GLN A 18 -20.04 15.77 13.19
CA GLN A 18 -19.27 14.72 12.53
C GLN A 18 -18.31 15.29 11.48
N VAL A 19 -17.25 14.53 11.17
CA VAL A 19 -16.27 14.83 10.12
C VAL A 19 -16.13 13.62 9.21
N VAL A 20 -16.02 13.84 7.90
CA VAL A 20 -15.88 12.76 6.93
C VAL A 20 -14.42 12.64 6.48
N LEU A 21 -13.84 11.45 6.62
CA LEU A 21 -12.53 11.08 6.11
C LEU A 21 -12.70 10.31 4.81
N ALA A 22 -12.17 10.84 3.71
CA ALA A 22 -12.13 10.15 2.42
C ALA A 22 -10.71 9.65 2.13
N ARG A 23 -10.55 8.33 2.02
CA ARG A 23 -9.27 7.68 1.73
C ARG A 23 -8.99 7.66 0.22
N ARG A 24 -7.74 7.87 -0.20
CA ARG A 24 -7.35 7.92 -1.63
C ARG A 24 -7.25 6.56 -2.30
N HIS A 25 -6.70 5.58 -1.60
CA HIS A 25 -6.38 4.25 -2.13
C HIS A 25 -7.63 3.46 -2.47
N ASN A 26 -8.58 3.36 -1.53
CA ASN A 26 -9.76 2.50 -1.60
C ASN A 26 -11.08 3.27 -1.81
N GLN A 27 -11.01 4.62 -1.91
CA GLN A 27 -12.16 5.51 -2.04
C GLN A 27 -13.22 5.38 -0.93
N THR A 28 -12.86 4.80 0.22
CA THR A 28 -13.79 4.64 1.33
C THR A 28 -13.99 5.96 2.07
N LYS A 29 -15.22 6.19 2.53
CA LYS A 29 -15.59 7.32 3.37
C LYS A 29 -15.89 6.83 4.78
N THR A 30 -15.22 7.40 5.77
CA THR A 30 -15.40 7.07 7.18
C THR A 30 -15.91 8.30 7.91
N ASN A 31 -17.04 8.20 8.61
CA ASN A 31 -17.57 9.31 9.40
C ASN A 31 -17.04 9.19 10.83
N ILE A 32 -16.35 10.22 11.31
CA ILE A 32 -15.93 10.33 12.71
C ILE A 32 -16.89 11.28 13.43
N ALA A 33 -17.62 10.76 14.43
CA ALA A 33 -18.45 11.57 15.29
C ALA A 33 -17.57 12.47 16.19
N SER A 34 -17.82 13.78 16.13
CA SER A 34 -17.20 14.86 16.88
C SER A 34 -17.82 15.06 18.27
N ASP A 35 -18.89 14.35 18.61
CA ASP A 35 -19.76 14.66 19.77
C ASP A 35 -19.14 14.42 21.17
N ASN A 36 -17.95 13.80 21.28
CA ASN A 36 -17.26 13.64 22.58
C ASN A 36 -15.71 13.57 22.50
N GLN A 37 -15.14 13.77 21.32
CA GLN A 37 -13.85 13.15 20.96
C GLN A 37 -13.04 14.05 19.99
N MET A 38 -13.06 15.37 20.17
CA MET A 38 -12.17 16.25 19.40
C MET A 38 -10.68 15.89 19.63
N SER A 39 -10.38 15.26 20.78
CA SER A 39 -9.10 14.62 21.11
C SER A 39 -8.80 13.33 20.33
N ASN A 40 -9.83 12.62 19.83
CA ASN A 40 -9.65 11.31 19.18
C ASN A 40 -9.59 11.37 17.66
N ILE A 41 -9.88 12.52 17.04
CA ILE A 41 -9.69 12.71 15.59
C ILE A 41 -8.21 12.53 15.23
N ALA A 42 -7.30 13.18 15.96
CA ALA A 42 -5.86 13.09 15.72
C ALA A 42 -5.31 11.65 15.80
N PRO A 43 -5.53 10.88 16.89
CA PRO A 43 -5.05 9.50 16.98
C PRO A 43 -5.76 8.57 15.98
N THR A 44 -7.04 8.84 15.63
CA THR A 44 -7.73 8.06 14.60
C THR A 44 -7.10 8.30 13.24
N VAL A 45 -6.86 9.56 12.85
CA VAL A 45 -6.18 9.90 11.59
C VAL A 45 -4.76 9.33 11.56
N GLN A 46 -4.04 9.36 12.68
CA GLN A 46 -2.71 8.77 12.76
C GLN A 46 -2.74 7.25 12.53
N LYS A 47 -3.64 6.53 13.21
CA LYS A 47 -3.85 5.10 13.01
C LYS A 47 -4.22 4.78 11.56
N GLU A 48 -5.09 5.58 10.96
CA GLU A 48 -5.51 5.43 9.56
C GLU A 48 -4.33 5.62 8.59
N LEU A 49 -3.42 6.56 8.87
CA LEU A 49 -2.21 6.77 8.08
C LEU A 49 -1.25 5.57 8.21
N ASP A 50 -1.07 5.05 9.43
CA ASP A 50 -0.24 3.88 9.68
C ASP A 50 -0.81 2.64 8.97
N GLU A 51 -2.12 2.44 9.02
CA GLU A 51 -2.82 1.37 8.30
C GLU A 51 -2.65 1.49 6.78
N ILE A 52 -2.79 2.70 6.22
CA ILE A 52 -2.61 2.94 4.78
C ILE A 52 -1.17 2.62 4.37
N GLN A 53 -0.19 3.07 5.14
CA GLN A 53 1.23 2.82 4.88
C GLN A 53 1.53 1.32 4.90
N GLN A 54 1.02 0.61 5.92
CA GLN A 54 1.22 -0.82 6.06
C GLN A 54 0.56 -1.60 4.91
N GLN A 55 -0.68 -1.27 4.55
CA GLN A 55 -1.38 -1.92 3.44
C GLN A 55 -0.67 -1.73 2.10
N MET A 56 -0.17 -0.52 1.84
CA MET A 56 0.59 -0.23 0.61
C MET A 56 1.93 -0.97 0.59
N PHE A 57 2.62 -1.03 1.74
CA PHE A 57 3.86 -1.79 1.87
C PHE A 57 3.63 -3.28 1.65
N ASP A 58 2.62 -3.87 2.28
CA ASP A 58 2.31 -5.30 2.16
C ASP A 58 1.89 -5.66 0.73
N ALA A 59 1.12 -4.80 0.07
CA ALA A 59 0.77 -4.98 -1.35
C ALA A 59 2.03 -4.95 -2.24
N ALA A 60 2.93 -3.99 -2.04
CA ALA A 60 4.18 -3.90 -2.80
C ALA A 60 5.11 -5.09 -2.51
N LYS A 61 5.21 -5.51 -1.24
CA LYS A 61 6.00 -6.66 -0.83
C LYS A 61 5.45 -7.96 -1.43
N LYS A 62 4.13 -8.14 -1.45
CA LYS A 62 3.50 -9.28 -2.10
C LYS A 62 3.82 -9.33 -3.60
N ILE A 63 3.73 -8.19 -4.29
CA ILE A 63 4.10 -8.11 -5.72
C ILE A 63 5.58 -8.45 -5.92
N LEU A 64 6.46 -7.98 -5.02
CA LEU A 64 7.89 -8.31 -5.06
C LEU A 64 8.11 -9.82 -4.87
N ASP A 65 7.52 -10.41 -3.84
CA ASP A 65 7.66 -11.83 -3.50
C ASP A 65 7.10 -12.72 -4.62
N GLU A 66 5.97 -12.34 -5.24
CA GLU A 66 5.38 -13.05 -6.39
C GLU A 66 6.24 -12.98 -7.65
N ARG A 67 7.01 -11.90 -7.83
CA ARG A 67 7.95 -11.74 -8.95
C ARG A 67 9.29 -12.43 -8.71
N ILE A 68 9.63 -12.74 -7.46
CA ILE A 68 10.85 -13.49 -7.11
C ILE A 68 10.61 -14.98 -7.37
N VAL A 69 10.97 -15.43 -8.57
CA VAL A 69 11.02 -16.85 -8.93
C VAL A 69 12.46 -17.34 -8.86
N ARG A 70 12.67 -18.50 -8.22
CA ARG A 70 13.97 -19.19 -8.18
C ARG A 70 14.04 -20.23 -9.29
N VAL A 71 14.96 -20.04 -10.22
CA VAL A 71 15.22 -20.99 -11.31
C VAL A 71 16.64 -21.54 -11.21
N SER A 72 16.76 -22.87 -11.33
CA SER A 72 18.04 -23.59 -11.30
C SER A 72 18.54 -23.98 -12.70
N GLU A 73 17.65 -23.96 -13.69
CA GLU A 73 17.97 -24.28 -15.07
C GLU A 73 17.91 -23.06 -15.98
N TYR A 74 18.82 -23.00 -16.94
CA TYR A 74 18.91 -21.89 -17.89
C TYR A 74 17.69 -21.82 -18.83
N GLN A 75 17.05 -22.97 -19.10
CA GLN A 75 15.86 -23.02 -19.95
C GLN A 75 14.65 -22.38 -19.25
N GLN A 76 14.42 -22.73 -17.99
CA GLN A 76 13.39 -22.12 -17.13
C GLN A 76 13.63 -20.61 -16.95
N PHE A 77 14.90 -20.20 -16.82
CA PHE A 77 15.24 -18.78 -16.77
C PHE A 77 14.83 -18.00 -18.02
N LYS A 78 14.97 -18.57 -19.22
CA LYS A 78 14.55 -17.90 -20.46
C LYS A 78 13.04 -17.69 -20.55
N GLU A 79 12.26 -18.64 -20.05
CA GLU A 79 10.79 -18.56 -20.05
C GLU A 79 10.29 -17.51 -19.04
N GLU A 80 10.95 -17.41 -17.90
CA GLU A 80 10.58 -16.52 -16.79
C GLU A 80 11.18 -15.10 -16.92
N LEU A 81 12.10 -14.88 -17.87
CA LEU A 81 12.82 -13.61 -18.06
C LEU A 81 11.88 -12.44 -18.37
N ASP A 82 10.75 -12.71 -19.01
CA ASP A 82 9.75 -11.68 -19.34
C ASP A 82 9.01 -11.13 -18.12
N TYR A 83 8.97 -11.89 -17.01
CA TYR A 83 8.23 -11.57 -15.79
C TYR A 83 9.11 -10.98 -14.66
N GLY A 84 10.43 -10.95 -14.84
CA GLY A 84 11.38 -10.31 -13.93
C GLY A 84 11.88 -11.23 -12.82
N CYS A 85 12.64 -12.27 -13.19
CA CYS A 85 13.01 -13.37 -12.27
C CYS A 85 14.50 -13.42 -11.88
N ILE A 86 14.81 -14.15 -10.81
CA ILE A 86 16.15 -14.27 -10.22
C ILE A 86 16.74 -15.67 -10.55
N TYR A 87 17.93 -15.69 -11.17
CA TYR A 87 18.66 -16.91 -11.52
C TYR A 87 19.69 -17.30 -10.46
N CYS A 88 19.78 -18.59 -10.11
CA CYS A 88 20.86 -19.11 -9.25
C CYS A 88 21.40 -20.44 -9.79
N LYS A 89 22.69 -20.49 -10.13
CA LYS A 89 23.43 -21.73 -10.36
C LYS A 89 24.68 -21.75 -9.50
N ASN A 90 24.71 -22.69 -8.57
CA ASN A 90 25.82 -23.16 -7.73
C ASN A 90 26.89 -22.12 -7.29
N SER A 91 26.97 -21.95 -5.97
CA SER A 91 28.04 -21.28 -5.19
C SER A 91 28.11 -19.75 -5.19
N GLY A 92 26.97 -19.08 -5.36
CA GLY A 92 26.84 -17.66 -5.01
C GLY A 92 25.46 -17.13 -5.38
N THR A 93 24.70 -16.65 -4.39
CA THR A 93 23.44 -15.95 -4.64
C THR A 93 23.75 -14.60 -5.27
N THR A 94 23.89 -14.53 -6.60
CA THR A 94 23.96 -13.25 -7.29
C THR A 94 22.54 -12.73 -7.43
N ASN A 95 22.15 -11.83 -6.54
CA ASN A 95 20.87 -11.13 -6.63
C ASN A 95 20.92 -10.18 -7.84
N VAL A 96 20.29 -10.57 -8.95
CA VAL A 96 20.09 -9.67 -10.08
C VAL A 96 18.61 -9.32 -10.15
N LEU A 97 18.27 -8.13 -9.64
CA LEU A 97 16.93 -7.55 -9.72
C LEU A 97 16.80 -6.85 -11.08
N PHE A 98 16.16 -7.52 -12.04
CA PHE A 98 15.70 -6.84 -13.26
C PHE A 98 14.29 -6.30 -12.99
N ALA A 99 14.23 -5.10 -12.43
CA ALA A 99 13.01 -4.32 -12.43
C ALA A 99 12.77 -3.82 -13.87
N ARG A 100 11.85 -4.45 -14.60
CA ARG A 100 11.30 -3.87 -15.84
C ARG A 100 10.73 -2.51 -15.43
N GLY A 101 11.37 -1.44 -15.88
CA GLY A 101 10.94 -0.07 -15.60
C GLY A 101 9.46 0.07 -15.95
N TYR A 102 8.70 0.66 -15.02
CA TYR A 102 7.37 1.18 -15.31
C TYR A 102 7.44 2.24 -16.41
#